data_AF-A0A1V0GD02-F1
#
_entry.id   AF-A0A1V0GD02-F1
#
_cell.length_a   1.000
_cell.length_b   1.000
_cell.length_c   1.000
_cell.angle_alpha   90.00
_cell.angle_beta   90.00
_cell.angle_gamma   90.00
#
_symmetry.space_group_name_H-M   'P 1'
#
loop_
_entity.id
_entity.type
_entity.pdbx_description
1 polymer ?
#
loop_
_entity_poly.entity_id
_entity_poly.type
_entity_poly.pdbx_seq_one_letter_code
_entity_poly.pdbx_strand_id
1 'polypeptide(L)'
;MLRSELLKLKNTFGLYLILSFAVLEIITIPMYVSFVPNGFSLTNLAILSFLCYPLMTSFLSILGIEQEKYANHYQEISSYPKQRRLWLAKLLIVDLTLSLPSLFSWLIINLLLMNSVNGFVVSLSSWMLIVFLNHFHYFIQVSLNSVSNIIISMVEIIFIIFASNKVFLSTHWLPIVLPINSLILNDWSQLNSLPLWIVGVTLLFICFLPINSKSY
;
A
#
# COMPACT_ATOMS: atom_id res chain seq x y z
N MET A 1 17.38 -9.46 -13.16
CA MET A 1 16.04 -8.83 -13.16
C MET A 1 15.73 -8.20 -11.80
N LEU A 2 15.56 -8.95 -10.71
CA LEU A 2 15.36 -8.34 -9.38
C LEU A 2 16.48 -7.36 -9.00
N ARG A 3 17.74 -7.74 -9.20
CA ARG A 3 18.89 -6.84 -8.94
C ARG A 3 18.86 -5.54 -9.74
N SER A 4 18.43 -5.56 -11.01
CA SER A 4 18.37 -4.34 -11.83
C SER A 4 17.22 -3.44 -11.41
N GLU A 5 16.07 -4.02 -11.07
CA GLU A 5 14.91 -3.27 -10.57
C GLU A 5 15.18 -2.67 -9.18
N LEU A 6 15.90 -3.38 -8.30
CA LEU A 6 16.38 -2.83 -7.03
C LEU A 6 17.33 -1.65 -7.24
N LEU A 7 18.24 -1.73 -8.22
CA LEU A 7 19.14 -0.62 -8.54
C LEU A 7 18.38 0.58 -9.11
N LYS A 8 17.33 0.36 -9.92
CA LYS A 8 16.46 1.43 -10.42
C LYS A 8 15.65 2.11 -9.33
N LEU A 9 15.36 1.43 -8.22
CA LEU A 9 14.67 1.99 -7.08
C LEU A 9 15.57 2.92 -6.25
N LYS A 10 16.89 2.70 -6.30
CA LYS A 10 17.88 3.55 -5.62
C LYS A 10 17.77 4.99 -6.13
N ASN A 11 17.64 5.93 -5.19
CA ASN A 11 17.50 7.36 -5.46
C ASN A 11 16.26 7.76 -6.28
N THR A 12 15.18 6.97 -6.20
CA THR A 12 13.88 7.37 -6.77
C THR A 12 13.08 8.22 -5.79
N PHE A 13 12.26 9.14 -6.31
CA PHE A 13 11.28 9.87 -5.52
C PHE A 13 10.33 8.92 -4.76
N GLY A 14 9.96 7.79 -5.38
CA GLY A 14 9.13 6.77 -4.73
C GLY A 14 9.79 6.17 -3.48
N LEU A 15 11.07 5.79 -3.56
CA LEU A 15 11.80 5.30 -2.38
C LEU A 15 11.89 6.37 -1.29
N TYR A 16 12.19 7.61 -1.65
CA TYR A 16 12.27 8.70 -0.67
C TYR A 16 10.94 8.96 0.02
N LEU A 17 9.83 8.85 -0.70
CA LEU A 17 8.47 8.98 -0.15
C LEU A 17 8.13 7.85 0.83
N ILE A 18 8.50 6.61 0.53
CA ILE A 18 8.33 5.47 1.45
C ILE A 18 9.16 5.66 2.72
N LEU A 19 10.44 6.03 2.57
CA LEU A 19 11.35 6.21 3.70
C LEU A 19 10.94 7.39 4.58
N SER A 20 10.55 8.52 3.99
CA SER A 20 10.11 9.69 4.75
C SER A 20 8.87 9.37 5.57
N PHE A 21 7.92 8.62 5.00
CA PHE A 21 6.73 8.19 5.72
C PHE A 21 7.05 7.25 6.88
N ALA A 22 7.92 6.25 6.66
CA ALA A 22 8.34 5.32 7.72
C ALA A 22 9.05 6.04 8.88
N VAL A 23 9.97 6.97 8.57
CA VAL A 23 10.65 7.78 9.58
C VAL A 23 9.67 8.67 10.34
N LEU A 24 8.74 9.30 9.63
CA LEU A 24 7.73 10.16 10.22
C LEU A 24 6.83 9.36 11.18
N GLU A 25 6.33 8.19 10.79
CA GLU A 25 5.54 7.33 11.68
C GLU A 25 6.32 6.93 12.95
N ILE A 26 7.54 6.42 12.80
CA ILE A 26 8.35 5.90 13.92
C ILE A 26 8.71 7.01 14.91
N ILE A 27 8.90 8.25 14.47
CA ILE A 27 9.23 9.37 15.35
C ILE A 27 7.95 9.97 15.96
N THR A 28 6.96 10.29 15.14
CA THR A 28 5.81 11.09 15.57
C THR A 28 4.86 10.31 16.46
N ILE A 29 4.64 9.02 16.20
CA ILE A 29 3.65 8.24 16.95
C ILE A 29 4.10 8.03 18.41
N PRO A 30 5.32 7.54 18.70
CA PRO A 30 5.79 7.40 20.09
C PRO A 30 5.89 8.76 20.80
N MET A 31 6.36 9.80 20.10
CA MET A 31 6.43 11.15 20.64
C MET A 31 5.03 11.64 21.04
N TYR A 32 4.04 11.50 20.16
CA TYR A 32 2.66 11.88 20.44
C TYR A 32 2.10 11.14 21.66
N VAL A 33 2.26 9.82 21.72
CA VAL A 33 1.79 9.03 22.87
C VAL A 33 2.46 9.46 24.18
N SER A 34 3.74 9.84 24.15
CA SER A 34 4.47 10.30 25.35
C SER A 34 3.96 11.65 25.89
N PHE A 35 3.38 12.50 25.05
CA PHE A 35 2.96 13.86 25.43
C PHE A 35 1.47 13.97 25.76
N VAL A 36 0.63 13.00 25.39
CA VAL A 36 -0.81 13.09 25.69
C VAL A 36 -1.19 12.16 26.86
N PRO A 37 -1.57 12.72 28.03
CA PRO A 37 -1.86 11.92 29.21
C PRO A 37 -3.17 11.13 29.07
N ASN A 38 -3.08 9.81 29.32
CA ASN A 38 -4.15 8.86 29.64
C ASN A 38 -5.46 8.98 28.83
N GLY A 39 -5.50 8.35 27.66
CA GLY A 39 -6.76 8.19 26.90
C GLY A 39 -6.67 7.58 25.50
N PHE A 40 -5.50 7.16 25.02
CA PHE A 40 -5.33 6.76 23.61
C PHE A 40 -5.64 5.30 23.33
N SER A 41 -6.37 5.07 22.24
CA SER A 41 -6.41 3.77 21.59
C SER A 41 -5.34 3.72 20.50
N LEU A 42 -4.44 2.75 20.61
CA LEU A 42 -3.45 2.43 19.57
C LEU A 42 -4.13 2.18 18.21
N THR A 43 -5.33 1.62 18.24
CA THR A 43 -6.16 1.39 17.06
C THR A 43 -6.51 2.68 16.32
N ASN A 44 -6.86 3.76 17.03
CA ASN A 44 -7.18 5.04 16.38
C ASN A 44 -5.93 5.69 15.76
N LEU A 45 -4.77 5.55 16.42
CA LEU A 45 -3.49 6.02 15.86
C LEU A 45 -3.08 5.22 14.62
N ALA A 46 -3.31 3.91 14.63
CA ALA A 46 -3.10 3.07 13.46
C ALA A 46 -4.01 3.48 12.30
N ILE A 47 -5.30 3.63 12.56
CA ILE A 47 -6.26 4.08 11.54
C ILE A 47 -5.86 5.44 10.99
N LEU A 48 -5.41 6.38 11.84
CA LEU A 48 -4.93 7.70 11.39
C LEU A 48 -3.78 7.57 10.39
N SER A 49 -2.81 6.69 10.64
CA SER A 49 -1.70 6.48 9.70
C SER A 49 -2.17 5.78 8.41
N PHE A 50 -3.16 4.89 8.51
CA PHE A 50 -3.71 4.19 7.35
C PHE A 50 -4.46 5.11 6.39
N LEU A 51 -4.98 6.26 6.86
CA LEU A 51 -5.57 7.29 5.99
C LEU A 51 -4.57 7.84 4.96
N CYS A 52 -3.27 7.75 5.20
CA CYS A 52 -2.26 8.19 4.24
C CYS A 52 -1.96 7.14 3.15
N TYR A 53 -2.23 5.85 3.40
CA TYR A 53 -1.80 4.76 2.51
C TYR A 53 -2.42 4.83 1.11
N PRO A 54 -3.73 5.12 0.91
CA PRO A 54 -4.30 5.23 -0.43
C PRO A 54 -3.61 6.30 -1.29
N LEU A 55 -3.42 7.50 -0.73
CA LEU A 55 -2.72 8.58 -1.44
C LEU A 55 -1.27 8.21 -1.72
N MET A 56 -0.57 7.65 -0.73
CA MET A 56 0.83 7.25 -0.86
C MET A 56 1.03 6.25 -2.02
N THR A 57 0.22 5.20 -2.05
CA THR A 57 0.29 4.15 -3.08
C THR A 57 -0.20 4.63 -4.45
N SER A 58 -1.18 5.54 -4.49
CA SER A 58 -1.56 6.20 -5.75
C SER A 58 -0.39 6.98 -6.36
N PHE A 59 0.34 7.76 -5.58
CA PHE A 59 1.54 8.46 -6.06
C PHE A 59 2.66 7.50 -6.47
N LEU A 60 2.88 6.43 -5.71
CA LEU A 60 3.89 5.43 -6.07
C LEU A 60 3.59 4.75 -7.41
N SER A 61 2.33 4.44 -7.68
CA SER A 61 1.93 3.84 -8.96
C SER A 61 2.11 4.81 -10.14
N ILE A 62 1.79 6.09 -9.95
CA ILE A 62 1.99 7.15 -10.96
C ILE A 62 3.48 7.29 -11.26
N LEU A 63 4.30 7.50 -10.22
CA LEU A 63 5.75 7.67 -10.35
C LEU A 63 6.41 6.43 -10.96
N GLY A 64 5.97 5.23 -10.57
CA GLY A 64 6.51 3.97 -11.09
C GLY A 64 6.22 3.77 -12.58
N ILE A 65 5.02 4.15 -13.05
CA ILE A 65 4.65 4.08 -14.46
C ILE A 65 5.33 5.17 -15.28
N GLU A 66 5.42 6.40 -14.76
CA GLU A 66 6.14 7.49 -15.41
C GLU A 66 7.64 7.18 -15.53
N GLN A 67 8.27 6.67 -14.47
CA GLN A 67 9.67 6.25 -14.50
C GLN A 67 9.95 5.26 -15.64
N GLU A 68 9.08 4.28 -15.85
CA GLU A 68 9.25 3.31 -16.94
C GLU A 68 8.99 3.91 -18.33
N LYS A 69 8.06 4.87 -18.45
CA LYS A 69 7.88 5.62 -19.70
C LYS A 69 9.14 6.41 -20.09
N TYR A 70 9.79 7.05 -19.12
CA TYR A 70 11.00 7.86 -19.36
C TYR A 70 12.27 7.02 -19.55
N ALA A 71 12.48 5.97 -18.74
CA ALA A 71 13.71 5.18 -18.75
C ALA A 71 13.90 4.34 -20.02
N ASN A 72 12.81 3.93 -20.70
CA ASN A 72 12.87 2.99 -21.83
C ASN A 72 12.47 3.58 -23.20
N HIS A 73 12.32 4.91 -23.33
CA HIS A 73 11.99 5.61 -24.59
C HIS A 73 10.86 4.95 -25.42
N TYR A 74 9.86 4.34 -24.77
CA TYR A 74 8.75 3.61 -25.41
C TYR A 74 9.10 2.44 -26.37
N GLN A 75 10.38 2.17 -26.70
CA GLN A 75 10.74 1.19 -27.74
C GLN A 75 10.92 -0.25 -27.23
N GLU A 76 11.21 -0.46 -25.93
CA GLU A 76 11.50 -1.81 -25.42
C GLU A 76 10.42 -2.43 -24.52
N ILE A 77 9.42 -1.71 -24.00
CA ILE A 77 8.43 -2.33 -23.09
C ILE A 77 7.38 -3.15 -23.85
N SER A 78 6.93 -2.69 -25.02
CA SER A 78 5.93 -3.41 -25.83
C SER A 78 6.49 -4.66 -26.50
N SER A 79 7.79 -4.65 -26.81
CA SER A 79 8.50 -5.74 -27.49
C SER A 79 9.20 -6.70 -26.52
N TYR A 80 9.29 -6.40 -25.22
CA TYR A 80 9.98 -7.26 -24.26
C TYR A 80 9.17 -8.54 -23.99
N PRO A 81 9.68 -9.73 -24.36
CA PRO A 81 8.94 -10.99 -24.22
C PRO A 81 8.63 -11.37 -22.76
N LYS A 82 9.20 -10.64 -21.78
CA LYS A 82 9.03 -10.87 -20.34
C LYS A 82 8.45 -9.65 -19.60
N GLN A 83 7.73 -8.75 -20.28
CA GLN A 83 7.13 -7.54 -19.70
C GLN A 83 6.32 -7.83 -18.41
N ARG A 84 5.47 -8.87 -18.42
CA ARG A 84 4.68 -9.29 -17.25
C ARG A 84 5.56 -9.67 -16.07
N ARG A 85 6.65 -10.40 -16.32
CA ARG A 85 7.62 -10.80 -15.29
C ARG A 85 8.36 -9.60 -14.69
N LEU A 86 8.57 -8.55 -15.49
CA LEU A 86 9.19 -7.30 -15.04
C LEU A 86 8.28 -6.56 -14.07
N TRP A 87 7.02 -6.38 -14.44
CA TRP A 87 6.03 -5.74 -13.60
C TRP A 87 5.77 -6.51 -12.30
N LEU A 88 5.71 -7.85 -12.36
CA LEU A 88 5.63 -8.68 -11.16
C LEU A 88 6.85 -8.50 -10.24
N ALA A 89 8.06 -8.45 -10.80
CA ALA A 89 9.27 -8.21 -10.00
C ALA A 89 9.26 -6.82 -9.36
N LYS A 90 8.74 -5.80 -10.05
CA LYS A 90 8.58 -4.44 -9.52
C LYS A 90 7.59 -4.39 -8.37
N LEU A 91 6.39 -4.95 -8.57
CA LEU A 91 5.37 -5.02 -7.51
C LEU A 91 5.95 -5.68 -6.26
N LEU A 92 6.60 -6.84 -6.41
CA LEU A 92 7.24 -7.53 -5.29
C LEU A 92 8.31 -6.70 -4.58
N ILE A 93 9.16 -5.99 -5.32
CA ILE A 93 10.16 -5.09 -4.70
C ILE A 93 9.46 -3.97 -3.95
N VAL A 94 8.42 -3.36 -4.53
CA VAL A 94 7.67 -2.28 -3.89
C VAL A 94 6.96 -2.79 -2.64
N ASP A 95 6.33 -3.97 -2.67
CA ASP A 95 5.69 -4.59 -1.50
C ASP A 95 6.69 -4.82 -0.36
N LEU A 96 7.89 -5.30 -0.68
CA LEU A 96 8.97 -5.47 0.29
C LEU A 96 9.44 -4.12 0.86
N THR A 97 9.48 -3.05 0.07
CA THR A 97 9.86 -1.72 0.58
C THR A 97 8.73 -1.09 1.40
N LEU A 98 7.47 -1.33 1.03
CA LEU A 98 6.30 -0.87 1.75
C LEU A 98 6.13 -1.56 3.10
N SER A 99 6.83 -2.67 3.36
CA SER A 99 6.89 -3.26 4.69
C SER A 99 7.58 -2.34 5.71
N LEU A 100 8.38 -1.36 5.28
CA LEU A 100 9.01 -0.38 6.16
C LEU A 100 7.98 0.53 6.86
N PRO A 101 7.14 1.30 6.15
CA PRO A 101 6.10 2.15 6.76
C PRO A 101 4.84 1.39 7.21
N SER A 102 4.87 0.05 7.26
CA SER A 102 3.70 -0.73 7.67
C SER A 102 4.08 -1.79 8.68
N LEU A 103 4.57 -2.94 8.25
CA LEU A 103 4.90 -4.06 9.12
C LEU A 103 5.98 -3.66 10.16
N PHE A 104 7.09 -3.12 9.69
CA PHE A 104 8.24 -2.81 10.56
C PHE A 104 8.01 -1.57 11.42
N SER A 105 7.45 -0.49 10.88
CA SER A 105 7.14 0.71 11.68
C SER A 105 6.23 0.35 12.86
N TRP A 106 5.16 -0.40 12.62
CA TRP A 106 4.24 -0.81 13.68
C TRP A 106 4.84 -1.81 14.65
N LEU A 107 5.66 -2.77 14.21
CA LEU A 107 6.39 -3.63 15.16
C LEU A 107 7.30 -2.81 16.08
N ILE A 108 8.05 -1.85 15.53
CA ILE A 108 8.94 -0.96 16.31
C ILE A 108 8.14 -0.09 17.28
N ILE A 109 7.07 0.56 16.82
CA ILE A 109 6.21 1.41 17.66
C ILE A 109 5.62 0.60 18.81
N ASN A 110 5.13 -0.61 18.56
CA ASN A 110 4.56 -1.46 19.60
C ASN A 110 5.58 -1.92 20.63
N LEU A 111 6.82 -2.19 20.20
CA LEU A 111 7.92 -2.48 21.12
C LEU A 111 8.26 -1.25 21.98
N LEU A 112 8.33 -0.06 21.38
CA LEU A 112 8.59 1.20 22.10
C LEU A 112 7.51 1.53 23.12
N LEU A 113 6.25 1.19 22.83
CA LEU A 113 5.10 1.43 23.70
C LEU A 113 4.80 0.27 24.67
N MET A 114 5.62 -0.78 24.69
CA MET A 114 5.43 -2.00 25.52
C MET A 114 4.04 -2.65 25.35
N ASN A 115 3.44 -2.57 24.16
CA ASN A 115 2.10 -3.11 23.87
C ASN A 115 2.19 -4.30 22.91
N SER A 116 2.48 -5.50 23.43
CA SER A 116 2.88 -6.65 22.61
C SER A 116 1.74 -7.39 21.91
N VAL A 117 0.54 -7.47 22.50
CA VAL A 117 -0.54 -8.33 21.98
C VAL A 117 -1.35 -7.66 20.85
N ASN A 118 -1.64 -6.36 20.94
CA ASN A 118 -2.34 -5.63 19.88
C ASN A 118 -1.42 -5.30 18.70
N GLY A 119 -0.10 -5.26 18.92
CA GLY A 119 0.83 -4.76 17.94
C GLY A 119 0.98 -5.61 16.69
N PHE A 120 0.87 -6.94 16.85
CA PHE A 120 0.95 -7.86 15.73
C PHE A 120 -0.23 -7.68 14.76
N VAL A 121 -1.46 -7.64 15.27
CA VAL A 121 -2.67 -7.42 14.44
C VAL A 121 -2.58 -6.09 13.71
N VAL A 122 -2.07 -5.04 14.36
CA VAL A 122 -1.84 -3.74 13.72
C VAL A 122 -0.82 -3.83 12.59
N SER A 123 0.34 -4.42 12.85
CA SER A 123 1.40 -4.58 11.83
C SER A 123 0.97 -5.43 10.64
N LEU A 124 0.17 -6.48 10.88
CA LEU A 124 -0.31 -7.35 9.81
C LEU A 124 -1.41 -6.65 9.00
N SER A 125 -2.32 -5.96 9.67
CA SER A 125 -3.40 -5.21 9.02
C SER A 125 -2.84 -4.06 8.19
N SER A 126 -1.85 -3.31 8.71
CA SER A 126 -1.19 -2.22 7.99
C SER A 126 -0.49 -2.73 6.73
N TRP A 127 0.24 -3.84 6.84
CA TRP A 127 0.98 -4.43 5.74
C TRP A 127 0.07 -4.98 4.65
N MET A 128 -0.98 -5.71 5.03
CA MET A 128 -1.93 -6.26 4.08
C MET A 128 -2.70 -5.15 3.35
N LEU A 129 -3.09 -4.08 4.08
CA LEU A 129 -3.73 -2.91 3.48
C LEU A 129 -2.83 -2.24 2.43
N ILE A 130 -1.58 -1.93 2.79
CA ILE A 130 -0.69 -1.17 1.91
C ILE A 130 -0.26 -1.98 0.67
N VAL A 131 -0.09 -3.30 0.81
CA VAL A 131 0.18 -4.20 -0.31
C VAL A 131 -1.02 -4.29 -1.25
N PHE A 132 -2.24 -4.41 -0.71
CA PHE A 132 -3.46 -4.38 -1.53
C PHE A 132 -3.59 -3.07 -2.30
N LEU A 133 -3.44 -1.93 -1.62
CA LEU A 133 -3.52 -0.62 -2.25
C LEU A 133 -2.45 -0.43 -3.32
N ASN A 134 -1.21 -0.89 -3.08
CA ASN A 134 -0.14 -0.85 -4.09
C ASN A 134 -0.58 -1.53 -5.39
N HIS A 135 -1.05 -2.78 -5.32
CA HIS A 135 -1.52 -3.52 -6.49
C HIS A 135 -2.73 -2.86 -7.14
N PHE A 136 -3.67 -2.38 -6.34
CA PHE A 136 -4.89 -1.73 -6.82
C PHE A 136 -4.59 -0.44 -7.57
N HIS A 137 -3.73 0.43 -7.03
CA HIS A 137 -3.37 1.67 -7.70
C HIS A 137 -2.53 1.46 -8.96
N TYR A 138 -1.67 0.43 -9.01
CA TYR A 138 -1.02 0.04 -10.27
C TYR A 138 -2.04 -0.42 -11.33
N PHE A 139 -3.06 -1.19 -10.94
CA PHE A 139 -4.16 -1.57 -11.83
C PHE A 139 -4.94 -0.35 -12.33
N ILE A 140 -5.35 0.54 -11.43
CA ILE A 140 -6.08 1.76 -11.76
C ILE A 140 -5.25 2.68 -12.66
N GLN A 141 -3.95 2.85 -12.38
CA GLN A 141 -3.08 3.71 -13.17
C GLN A 141 -2.92 3.23 -14.62
N VAL A 142 -2.90 1.91 -14.85
CA VAL A 142 -2.85 1.34 -16.21
C VAL A 142 -4.21 1.38 -16.90
N SER A 143 -5.29 1.17 -16.15
CA SER A 143 -6.64 1.07 -16.71
C SER A 143 -7.28 2.44 -16.98
N LEU A 144 -6.91 3.45 -16.20
CA LEU A 144 -7.46 4.81 -16.24
C LEU A 144 -6.33 5.84 -16.43
N ASN A 145 -6.27 6.86 -15.57
CA ASN A 145 -5.27 7.92 -15.59
C ASN A 145 -4.91 8.37 -14.17
N SER A 146 -3.88 9.20 -14.04
CA SER A 146 -3.38 9.72 -12.76
C SER A 146 -4.44 10.47 -11.97
N VAL A 147 -5.29 11.27 -12.63
CA VAL A 147 -6.38 12.02 -11.98
C VAL A 147 -7.40 11.08 -11.36
N SER A 148 -7.85 10.07 -12.10
CA SER A 148 -8.81 9.07 -11.61
C SER A 148 -8.21 8.28 -10.45
N ASN A 149 -6.92 7.95 -10.53
CA ASN A 149 -6.19 7.24 -9.48
C ASN A 149 -6.17 8.03 -8.16
N ILE A 150 -5.96 9.35 -8.23
CA ILE A 150 -6.02 10.25 -7.07
C ILE A 150 -7.44 10.41 -6.54
N ILE A 151 -8.45 10.52 -7.41
CA ILE A 151 -9.85 10.62 -6.97
C ILE A 151 -10.27 9.32 -6.24
N ILE A 152 -9.89 8.16 -6.77
CA ILE A 152 -10.18 6.87 -6.15
C ILE A 152 -9.50 6.76 -4.78
N SER A 153 -8.24 7.20 -4.65
CA SER A 153 -7.56 7.18 -3.34
C SER A 153 -8.24 8.11 -2.31
N MET A 154 -8.84 9.23 -2.73
CA MET A 154 -9.66 10.04 -1.83
C MET A 154 -10.95 9.33 -1.39
N VAL A 155 -11.61 8.59 -2.29
CA VAL A 155 -12.81 7.79 -1.95
C VAL A 155 -12.45 6.67 -0.98
N GLU A 156 -11.30 6.05 -1.16
CA GLU A 156 -10.76 5.02 -0.28
C GLU A 156 -10.48 5.53 1.14
N ILE A 157 -9.98 6.75 1.28
CA ILE A 157 -9.84 7.43 2.58
C ILE A 157 -11.21 7.57 3.26
N ILE A 158 -12.26 7.94 2.52
CA ILE A 158 -13.63 8.02 3.05
C ILE A 158 -14.11 6.64 3.53
N PHE A 159 -13.81 5.56 2.79
CA PHE A 159 -14.15 4.21 3.24
C PHE A 159 -13.43 3.80 4.52
N ILE A 160 -12.15 4.16 4.69
CA ILE A 160 -11.41 3.93 5.94
C ILE A 160 -12.07 4.70 7.10
N ILE A 161 -12.51 5.94 6.89
CA ILE A 161 -13.22 6.74 7.90
C ILE A 161 -14.58 6.12 8.27
N PHE A 162 -15.34 5.59 7.30
CA PHE A 162 -16.59 4.91 7.61
C PHE A 162 -16.36 3.57 8.32
N ALA A 163 -15.35 2.82 7.90
CA ALA A 163 -14.95 1.58 8.55
C ALA A 163 -14.53 1.82 10.01
N SER A 164 -13.76 2.88 10.29
CA SER A 164 -13.35 3.25 11.65
C SER A 164 -14.53 3.57 12.56
N ASN A 165 -15.61 4.11 11.97
CA ASN A 165 -16.89 4.36 12.64
C ASN A 165 -17.83 3.14 12.66
N LYS A 166 -17.30 1.93 12.42
CA LYS A 166 -18.02 0.65 12.52
C LYS A 166 -19.15 0.46 11.50
N VAL A 167 -19.27 1.31 10.49
CA VAL A 167 -20.34 1.25 9.47
C VAL A 167 -20.28 -0.06 8.68
N PHE A 168 -19.08 -0.61 8.49
CA PHE A 168 -18.84 -1.75 7.61
C PHE A 168 -18.43 -3.05 8.34
N LEU A 169 -18.72 -3.21 9.64
CA LEU A 169 -18.27 -4.38 10.42
C LEU A 169 -18.72 -5.74 9.85
N SER A 170 -19.91 -5.80 9.22
CA SER A 170 -20.44 -7.01 8.58
C SER A 170 -20.09 -7.12 7.09
N THR A 171 -19.28 -6.20 6.57
CA THR A 171 -18.93 -6.16 5.15
C THR A 171 -17.64 -6.93 4.91
N HIS A 172 -17.74 -8.06 4.20
CA HIS A 172 -16.58 -8.92 3.91
C HIS A 172 -16.10 -8.87 2.45
N TRP A 173 -16.83 -8.16 1.58
CA TRP A 173 -16.54 -8.08 0.14
C TRP A 173 -15.76 -6.82 -0.26
N LEU A 174 -15.67 -5.81 0.63
CA LEU A 174 -14.98 -4.55 0.36
C LEU A 174 -13.55 -4.60 0.91
N PRO A 175 -12.50 -4.81 0.09
CA PRO A 175 -11.18 -5.22 0.58
C PRO A 175 -10.51 -4.17 1.47
N ILE A 176 -10.65 -2.89 1.13
CA ILE A 176 -10.01 -1.79 1.88
C ILE A 176 -10.48 -1.70 3.34
N VAL A 177 -11.70 -2.18 3.61
CA VAL A 177 -12.30 -2.14 4.95
C VAL A 177 -11.81 -3.29 5.82
N LEU A 178 -11.42 -4.43 5.24
CA LEU A 178 -11.08 -5.63 5.99
C LEU A 178 -9.94 -5.42 7.01
N PRO A 179 -8.84 -4.70 6.67
CA PRO A 179 -7.80 -4.36 7.64
C PRO A 179 -8.23 -3.40 8.75
N ILE A 180 -9.29 -2.63 8.53
CA ILE A 180 -9.85 -1.76 9.58
C ILE A 180 -10.75 -2.58 10.51
N ASN A 181 -11.55 -3.49 9.93
CA ASN A 181 -12.40 -4.39 10.71
C ASN A 181 -11.57 -5.33 11.60
N SER A 182 -10.43 -5.85 11.10
CA SER A 182 -9.53 -6.68 11.91
C SER A 182 -8.99 -5.93 13.13
N LEU A 183 -8.69 -4.64 13.00
CA LEU A 183 -8.25 -3.79 14.10
C LEU A 183 -9.35 -3.55 15.12
N ILE A 184 -10.57 -3.23 14.67
CA ILE A 184 -11.68 -2.88 15.56
C ILE A 184 -12.16 -4.12 16.34
N LEU A 185 -12.23 -5.26 15.67
CA LEU A 185 -12.68 -6.52 16.27
C LEU A 185 -11.56 -7.28 16.98
N ASN A 186 -10.30 -6.87 16.78
CA ASN A 186 -9.10 -7.59 17.19
C ASN A 186 -9.11 -9.05 16.71
N ASP A 187 -9.55 -9.25 15.46
CA ASP A 187 -9.71 -10.55 14.83
C ASP A 187 -9.01 -10.59 13.48
N TRP A 188 -7.90 -11.32 13.39
CA TRP A 188 -7.14 -11.47 12.15
C TRP A 188 -7.90 -12.25 11.08
N SER A 189 -8.98 -12.97 11.42
CA SER A 189 -9.71 -13.80 10.45
C SER A 189 -10.33 -12.95 9.34
N GLN A 190 -10.62 -11.68 9.63
CA GLN A 190 -11.09 -10.69 8.65
C GLN A 190 -10.10 -10.47 7.50
N LEU A 191 -8.80 -10.76 7.71
CA LEU A 191 -7.75 -10.60 6.69
C LEU A 191 -7.66 -11.78 5.72
N ASN A 192 -8.33 -12.91 6.01
CA ASN A 192 -8.14 -14.16 5.26
C ASN A 192 -8.50 -14.06 3.78
N SER A 193 -9.44 -13.19 3.41
CA SER A 193 -9.84 -12.98 2.02
C SER A 193 -8.95 -11.96 1.28
N LEU A 194 -8.16 -11.14 1.98
CA LEU A 194 -7.34 -10.10 1.35
C LEU A 194 -6.30 -10.65 0.35
N PRO A 195 -5.59 -11.76 0.64
CA PRO A 195 -4.66 -12.37 -0.32
C PRO A 195 -5.32 -12.72 -1.66
N LEU A 196 -6.57 -13.18 -1.64
CA LEU A 196 -7.32 -13.50 -2.85
C LEU A 196 -7.62 -12.25 -3.66
N TRP A 197 -7.98 -11.15 -2.99
CA TRP A 197 -8.17 -9.84 -3.63
C TRP A 197 -6.89 -9.30 -4.23
N ILE A 198 -5.77 -9.39 -3.50
CA ILE A 198 -4.44 -9.00 -4.00
C ILE A 198 -4.13 -9.77 -5.28
N VAL A 199 -4.21 -11.11 -5.24
CA VAL A 199 -3.95 -11.96 -6.42
C VAL A 199 -4.89 -11.61 -7.57
N GLY A 200 -6.18 -11.43 -7.31
CA GLY A 200 -7.17 -11.07 -8.33
C GLY A 200 -6.85 -9.75 -9.02
N VAL A 201 -6.53 -8.71 -8.25
CA VAL A 201 -6.13 -7.40 -8.77
C VAL A 201 -4.80 -7.48 -9.53
N THR A 202 -3.84 -8.25 -9.05
CA THR A 202 -2.56 -8.46 -9.75
C THR A 202 -2.77 -9.15 -11.10
N LEU A 203 -3.67 -10.13 -11.19
CA LEU A 203 -4.02 -10.78 -12.45
C LEU A 203 -4.69 -9.79 -13.41
N LEU A 204 -5.64 -8.98 -12.93
CA LEU A 204 -6.27 -7.94 -13.72
C LEU A 204 -5.24 -6.94 -14.25
N PHE A 205 -4.36 -6.45 -13.38
CA PHE A 205 -3.24 -5.58 -13.77
C PHE A 205 -2.41 -6.20 -14.90
N ILE A 206 -1.97 -7.44 -14.76
CA ILE A 206 -1.15 -8.13 -15.77
C ILE A 206 -1.90 -8.31 -17.09
N CYS A 207 -3.20 -8.56 -17.05
CA CYS A 207 -4.05 -8.70 -18.24
C CYS A 207 -4.24 -7.37 -18.97
N PHE A 208 -4.34 -6.26 -18.23
CA PHE A 208 -4.53 -4.91 -18.76
C PHE A 208 -3.24 -4.19 -19.15
N LEU A 209 -2.07 -4.73 -18.79
CA LEU A 209 -0.81 -4.26 -19.37
C LEU A 209 -0.93 -4.33 -20.89
N PRO A 210 -0.57 -3.26 -21.63
CA PRO A 210 -0.69 -3.23 -23.08
C PRO A 210 0.16 -4.34 -23.69
N ILE A 211 -0.49 -5.44 -24.07
CA ILE A 211 0.09 -6.53 -24.85
C ILE A 211 -0.05 -6.10 -26.31
N ASN A 212 1.00 -5.52 -26.89
CA ASN A 212 1.04 -5.16 -28.31
C ASN A 212 -0.12 -4.30 -28.83
N SER A 213 -0.48 -3.19 -28.16
CA SER A 213 -1.16 -2.12 -28.88
C SER A 213 -0.12 -1.39 -29.72
N LYS A 214 -0.16 -1.64 -31.03
CA LYS A 214 0.66 -1.03 -32.07
C LYS A 214 0.89 0.46 -31.81
N SER A 215 2.12 0.88 -32.09
CA SER A 215 2.54 2.26 -32.34
C SER A 215 1.44 3.10 -32.99
N TYR A 216 1.17 4.26 -32.41
CA TYR A 216 0.80 5.44 -33.19
C TYR A 216 2.02 6.34 -33.26
#